data_AF-A0A946MRH3-F1
#
_entry.id   AF-A0A946MRH3-F1
#
_cell.length_a   1.000
_cell.length_b   1.000
_cell.length_c   1.000
_cell.angle_alpha   90.00
_cell.angle_beta   90.00
_cell.angle_gamma   90.00
#
_symmetry.space_group_name_H-M   'P 1'
#
loop_
_entity.id
_entity.type
_entity.pdbx_description
1 polymer ?
#
loop_
_entity_poly.entity_id
_entity_poly.type
_entity_poly.pdbx_seq_one_letter_code
_entity_poly.pdbx_strand_id
1 'polypeptide(L)'
;READEFDEEAVEHHLHQQQHPHDEHQHDSLACGCPSSSVQEFAKQEETLACGCPSSSVQQFEQPQETLACGCPSTTITEFDKCGLSGAVEPAARAKSELAHWPVQLTLVPPTAPFLQGSDLLLAAHCVAFSYSNFHQDLLKGHTLLIACPKLDDFDAHLAKLISVIKASNLKSLTVARMEVPCCSGLVHMAQEAIRLSGKDVAFKEVVVGVRGEIES
;
A
#
# COMPACT_ATOMS: atom_id res chain seq x y z
N ARG A 1 1.58 -44.69 10.17
CA ARG A 1 0.64 -44.61 9.04
C ARG A 1 1.53 -44.68 7.82
N GLU A 2 1.64 -45.84 7.21
CA GLU A 2 2.25 -45.96 5.88
C GLU A 2 1.30 -45.25 4.90
N ALA A 3 1.86 -44.46 4.00
CA ALA A 3 1.12 -43.83 2.91
C ALA A 3 1.04 -44.84 1.77
N ASP A 4 -0.14 -44.97 1.16
CA ASP A 4 -0.32 -45.82 -0.01
C ASP A 4 0.59 -45.35 -1.16
N GLU A 5 1.13 -46.32 -1.90
CA GLU A 5 2.08 -46.09 -2.99
C GLU A 5 1.38 -45.36 -4.16
N PHE A 6 2.11 -44.42 -4.79
CA PHE A 6 1.57 -43.52 -5.81
C PHE A 6 1.16 -44.31 -7.07
N ASP A 7 -0.13 -44.28 -7.40
CA ASP A 7 -0.71 -44.96 -8.57
C ASP A 7 -0.77 -44.01 -9.77
N GLU A 8 0.13 -44.21 -10.73
CA GLU A 8 0.25 -43.42 -11.94
C GLU A 8 -0.95 -43.60 -12.90
N GLU A 9 -1.59 -44.78 -12.92
CA GLU A 9 -2.74 -45.06 -13.80
C GLU A 9 -3.99 -44.28 -13.35
N ALA A 10 -4.20 -44.12 -12.03
CA ALA A 10 -5.30 -43.34 -11.48
C ALA A 10 -5.21 -41.85 -11.87
N VAL A 11 -4.00 -41.31 -11.96
CA VAL A 11 -3.74 -39.91 -12.36
C VAL A 11 -3.99 -39.72 -13.85
N GLU A 12 -3.51 -40.63 -14.70
CA GLU A 12 -3.74 -40.56 -16.14
C GLU A 12 -5.22 -40.65 -16.49
N HIS A 13 -5.98 -41.53 -15.82
CA HIS A 13 -7.42 -41.64 -16.05
C HIS A 13 -8.18 -40.36 -15.66
N HIS A 14 -7.73 -39.68 -14.61
CA HIS A 14 -8.30 -38.39 -14.19
C HIS A 14 -7.99 -37.26 -15.19
N LEU A 15 -6.76 -37.21 -15.72
CA LEU A 15 -6.36 -36.23 -16.73
C LEU A 15 -7.12 -36.41 -18.05
N HIS A 16 -7.38 -37.66 -18.47
CA HIS A 16 -8.18 -37.95 -19.66
C HIS A 16 -9.65 -37.58 -19.50
N GLN A 17 -10.23 -37.66 -18.28
CA GLN A 17 -11.60 -37.21 -18.03
C GLN A 17 -11.76 -35.69 -18.01
N GLN A 18 -10.69 -34.93 -17.75
CA GLN A 18 -10.73 -33.47 -17.75
C GLN A 18 -10.57 -32.83 -19.14
N GLN A 19 -10.29 -33.63 -20.18
CA GLN A 19 -10.21 -33.15 -21.55
C GLN A 19 -11.60 -33.14 -22.22
N HIS A 20 -12.45 -32.21 -21.79
CA HIS A 20 -13.60 -31.80 -22.61
C HIS A 20 -13.18 -30.66 -23.56
N PRO A 21 -13.57 -30.70 -24.85
CA PRO A 21 -13.22 -29.69 -25.83
C PRO A 21 -13.93 -28.36 -25.55
N HIS A 22 -13.19 -27.25 -25.66
CA HIS A 22 -13.78 -25.92 -25.75
C HIS A 22 -14.46 -25.77 -27.11
N ASP A 23 -15.79 -25.93 -27.12
CA ASP A 23 -16.66 -25.69 -28.26
C ASP A 23 -16.84 -24.18 -28.49
N GLU A 24 -16.76 -23.77 -29.75
CA GLU A 24 -16.93 -22.39 -30.22
C GLU A 24 -18.40 -21.94 -30.06
N HIS A 25 -18.69 -21.08 -29.09
CA HIS A 25 -19.94 -20.33 -29.05
C HIS A 25 -19.72 -18.89 -29.51
N GLN A 26 -20.14 -18.65 -30.76
CA GLN A 26 -20.54 -17.34 -31.25
C GLN A 26 -21.57 -16.74 -30.27
N HIS A 27 -21.24 -15.59 -29.68
CA HIS A 27 -22.21 -14.74 -29.01
C HIS A 27 -22.34 -13.43 -29.78
N ASP A 28 -23.48 -13.38 -30.48
CA ASP A 28 -24.36 -12.25 -30.72
C ASP A 28 -23.99 -10.93 -30.02
N SER A 29 -24.07 -9.85 -30.77
CA SER A 29 -23.88 -8.49 -30.30
C SER A 29 -24.81 -8.16 -29.13
N LEU A 30 -24.26 -8.00 -27.92
CA LEU A 30 -24.94 -7.33 -26.82
C LEU A 30 -23.98 -6.40 -26.08
N ALA A 31 -24.53 -5.22 -25.80
CA ALA A 31 -23.87 -4.05 -25.27
C ALA A 31 -23.38 -4.24 -23.82
N CYS A 32 -22.09 -4.45 -23.64
CA CYS A 32 -21.40 -4.13 -22.39
C CYS A 32 -19.90 -4.00 -22.65
N GLY A 33 -19.51 -2.95 -23.36
CA GLY A 33 -18.12 -2.50 -23.33
C GLY A 33 -17.81 -2.04 -21.91
N CYS A 34 -16.76 -2.59 -21.32
CA CYS A 34 -16.30 -2.24 -19.98
C CYS A 34 -16.13 -0.70 -19.88
N PRO A 35 -16.78 -0.01 -18.93
CA PRO A 35 -16.76 1.45 -18.85
C PRO A 35 -15.40 2.04 -18.46
N SER A 36 -14.37 1.19 -18.26
CA SER A 36 -12.99 1.58 -17.88
C SER A 36 -12.23 2.40 -18.94
N SER A 37 -12.78 2.61 -20.12
CA SER A 37 -12.06 3.25 -21.23
C SER A 37 -12.27 4.75 -21.36
N SER A 38 -13.08 5.37 -20.49
CA SER A 38 -13.38 6.81 -20.60
C SER A 38 -12.97 7.57 -19.35
N VAL A 39 -11.87 8.30 -19.48
CA VAL A 39 -11.42 9.31 -18.52
C VAL A 39 -12.38 10.50 -18.62
N GLN A 40 -13.03 10.85 -17.51
CA GLN A 40 -13.83 12.06 -17.42
C GLN A 40 -13.50 12.82 -16.15
N GLU A 41 -13.32 14.13 -16.33
CA GLU A 41 -12.97 15.13 -15.34
C GLU A 41 -14.16 16.09 -15.28
N PHE A 42 -14.78 16.26 -14.12
CA PHE A 42 -15.94 17.16 -13.99
C PHE A 42 -15.89 18.02 -12.74
N ALA A 43 -16.29 19.28 -12.93
CA ALA A 43 -16.31 20.33 -11.94
C ALA A 43 -17.41 20.13 -10.88
N LYS A 44 -17.14 20.71 -9.72
CA LYS A 44 -17.89 20.63 -8.45
C LYS A 44 -19.39 20.93 -8.58
N GLN A 45 -20.23 20.08 -7.97
CA GLN A 45 -21.51 20.49 -7.36
C GLN A 45 -22.01 19.48 -6.30
N GLU A 46 -22.78 20.00 -5.35
CA GLU A 46 -23.24 19.44 -4.06
C GLU A 46 -24.28 18.30 -4.11
N GLU A 47 -24.33 17.56 -2.98
CA GLU A 47 -25.37 16.70 -2.39
C GLU A 47 -26.18 15.70 -3.28
N THR A 48 -26.10 14.40 -2.97
CA THR A 48 -27.14 13.61 -2.26
C THR A 48 -26.85 12.10 -2.26
N LEU A 49 -27.18 11.49 -1.11
CA LEU A 49 -27.33 10.08 -0.71
C LEU A 49 -27.26 8.96 -1.79
N ALA A 50 -26.43 7.94 -1.56
CA ALA A 50 -26.83 6.52 -1.61
C ALA A 50 -25.72 5.57 -1.12
N CYS A 51 -26.15 4.57 -0.35
CA CYS A 51 -25.39 3.46 0.22
C CYS A 51 -24.55 2.69 -0.83
N GLY A 52 -23.23 2.65 -0.66
CA GLY A 52 -22.32 1.84 -1.50
C GLY A 52 -20.94 1.70 -0.86
N CYS A 53 -20.42 0.47 -0.80
CA CYS A 53 -19.20 0.09 -0.09
C CYS A 53 -17.96 0.92 -0.48
N PRO A 54 -17.15 1.42 0.48
CA PRO A 54 -16.11 2.43 0.25
C PRO A 54 -14.80 1.89 -0.35
N SER A 55 -14.75 0.65 -0.84
CA SER A 55 -13.46 -0.06 -0.99
C SER A 55 -12.71 0.17 -2.32
N SER A 56 -13.19 1.02 -3.23
CA SER A 56 -12.64 1.11 -4.60
C SER A 56 -12.16 2.50 -5.04
N SER A 57 -12.00 3.45 -4.11
CA SER A 57 -11.50 4.79 -4.42
C SER A 57 -10.06 4.95 -3.92
N VAL A 58 -9.16 5.32 -4.84
CA VAL A 58 -7.81 5.79 -4.51
C VAL A 58 -7.95 7.19 -3.93
N GLN A 59 -7.71 7.32 -2.63
CA GLN A 59 -7.87 8.57 -1.88
C GLN A 59 -6.50 9.23 -1.70
N GLN A 60 -6.44 10.53 -1.97
CA GLN A 60 -5.29 11.36 -1.66
C GLN A 60 -5.71 12.38 -0.60
N PHE A 61 -4.97 12.45 0.49
CA PHE A 61 -5.30 13.28 1.64
C PHE A 61 -4.39 14.51 1.65
N GLU A 62 -4.96 15.71 1.54
CA GLU A 62 -4.22 16.97 1.70
C GLU A 62 -4.50 17.57 3.09
N GLN A 63 -3.45 18.15 3.70
CA GLN A 63 -3.53 18.80 5.02
C GLN A 63 -3.98 20.26 4.89
N PRO A 64 -5.02 20.70 5.61
CA PRO A 64 -5.43 22.11 5.59
C PRO A 64 -4.46 23.03 6.35
N GLN A 65 -4.05 24.12 5.70
CA GLN A 65 -3.49 25.32 6.35
C GLN A 65 -4.60 26.16 7.02
N GLU A 66 -4.23 26.84 8.10
CA GLU A 66 -5.08 27.69 8.94
C GLU A 66 -5.85 28.78 8.17
N THR A 67 -7.11 29.03 8.58
CA THR A 67 -7.71 30.37 8.59
C THR A 67 -8.76 30.48 9.71
N LEU A 68 -8.79 31.65 10.35
CA LEU A 68 -9.62 32.03 11.49
C LEU A 68 -11.04 32.48 11.08
N ALA A 69 -11.94 32.34 12.07
CA ALA A 69 -13.08 33.19 12.44
C ALA A 69 -14.31 33.31 11.50
N CYS A 70 -15.45 32.75 11.94
CA CYS A 70 -16.57 33.52 12.52
C CYS A 70 -17.64 32.56 13.07
N GLY A 71 -18.10 32.77 14.31
CA GLY A 71 -18.90 31.81 15.08
C GLY A 71 -20.42 32.03 15.08
N CYS A 72 -21.11 31.07 15.69
CA CYS A 72 -22.45 31.24 16.24
C CYS A 72 -22.58 30.50 17.60
N PRO A 73 -23.30 31.06 18.58
CA PRO A 73 -23.13 30.77 20.01
C PRO A 73 -24.16 29.74 20.48
N SER A 74 -23.72 28.52 20.76
CA SER A 74 -24.39 27.68 21.77
C SER A 74 -23.58 27.77 23.04
N THR A 75 -24.00 28.70 23.88
CA THR A 75 -23.35 29.19 25.10
C THR A 75 -23.66 28.29 26.28
N THR A 76 -22.68 27.51 26.72
CA THR A 76 -22.38 27.40 28.16
C THR A 76 -20.88 27.20 28.32
N ILE A 77 -20.23 28.14 28.99
CA ILE A 77 -18.82 28.10 29.37
C ILE A 77 -18.72 27.24 30.63
N THR A 78 -17.91 26.19 30.59
CA THR A 78 -17.28 25.65 31.79
C THR A 78 -15.82 26.05 31.72
N GLU A 79 -15.48 27.13 32.42
CA GLU A 79 -14.10 27.42 32.78
C GLU A 79 -13.70 26.41 33.86
N PHE A 80 -12.61 25.68 33.62
CA PHE A 80 -11.89 25.02 34.69
C PHE A 80 -10.62 25.81 34.96
N ASP A 81 -10.67 26.57 36.05
CA ASP A 81 -9.50 27.11 36.72
C ASP A 81 -8.49 25.98 36.99
N LYS A 82 -7.24 26.22 36.60
CA LYS A 82 -6.10 25.46 37.10
C LYS A 82 -5.94 25.77 38.59
N CYS A 83 -6.06 24.77 39.46
CA CYS A 83 -4.98 24.37 40.38
C CYS A 83 -5.40 23.16 41.22
N GLY A 84 -4.55 22.13 41.29
CA GLY A 84 -4.67 21.07 42.28
C GLY A 84 -4.02 19.77 41.84
N LEU A 85 -2.78 19.57 42.28
CA LEU A 85 -1.98 18.36 42.08
C LEU A 85 -2.79 17.07 42.33
N SER A 86 -3.01 16.29 41.27
CA SER A 86 -3.14 14.84 41.31
C SER A 86 -2.90 14.32 39.89
N GLY A 87 -2.00 13.37 39.73
CA GLY A 87 -1.53 12.89 38.42
C GLY A 87 -2.66 12.28 37.59
N ALA A 88 -3.30 13.11 36.77
CA ALA A 88 -4.14 12.68 35.67
C ALA A 88 -3.23 12.40 34.47
N VAL A 89 -3.17 11.15 34.05
CA VAL A 89 -2.60 10.79 32.75
C VAL A 89 -3.54 11.40 31.71
N GLU A 90 -3.15 12.53 31.12
CA GLU A 90 -3.82 13.08 29.93
C GLU A 90 -3.97 11.93 28.93
N PRO A 91 -5.16 11.71 28.32
CA PRO A 91 -5.28 10.73 27.26
C PRO A 91 -4.30 11.14 26.16
N ALA A 92 -3.25 10.35 25.96
CA ALA A 92 -2.25 10.61 24.94
C ALA A 92 -2.97 10.89 23.63
N ALA A 93 -2.81 12.12 23.11
CA ALA A 93 -3.50 12.55 21.90
C ALA A 93 -3.26 11.52 20.80
N ARG A 94 -4.34 11.01 20.20
CA ARG A 94 -4.26 9.98 19.16
C ARG A 94 -3.42 10.51 18.00
N ALA A 95 -2.34 9.80 17.65
CA ALA A 95 -1.47 10.19 16.55
C ALA A 95 -2.26 10.30 15.25
N LYS A 96 -2.00 11.35 14.46
CA LYS A 96 -2.58 11.53 13.12
C LYS A 96 -1.92 10.55 12.15
N SER A 97 -2.68 10.09 11.16
CA SER A 97 -2.13 9.28 10.08
C SER A 97 -1.20 10.11 9.20
N GLU A 98 0.00 9.59 8.97
CA GLU A 98 0.97 10.12 7.98
C GLU A 98 0.74 9.55 6.56
N LEU A 99 -0.28 8.71 6.36
CA LEU A 99 -0.57 8.13 5.04
C LEU A 99 -1.16 9.18 4.10
N ALA A 100 -0.44 9.49 3.02
CA ALA A 100 -0.85 10.50 2.04
C ALA A 100 -1.66 9.94 0.86
N HIS A 101 -1.62 8.63 0.61
CA HIS A 101 -2.30 7.99 -0.52
C HIS A 101 -2.82 6.58 -0.18
N TRP A 102 -3.79 6.14 -0.96
CA TRP A 102 -4.30 4.76 -0.97
C TRP A 102 -4.62 4.38 -2.42
N PRO A 103 -4.34 3.17 -2.93
CA PRO A 103 -3.80 2.00 -2.26
C PRO A 103 -2.28 2.07 -2.03
N VAL A 104 -1.78 1.16 -1.21
CA VAL A 104 -0.36 1.05 -0.85
C VAL A 104 0.30 -0.24 -1.34
N GLN A 105 -0.46 -1.21 -1.84
CA GLN A 105 0.12 -2.46 -2.36
C GLN A 105 0.81 -2.21 -3.70
N LEU A 106 2.06 -2.64 -3.85
CA LEU A 106 2.88 -2.41 -5.05
C LEU A 106 2.16 -2.82 -6.35
N THR A 107 1.47 -3.97 -6.34
CA THR A 107 0.72 -4.48 -7.50
C THR A 107 -0.34 -3.49 -7.99
N LEU A 108 -1.05 -2.85 -7.05
CA LEU A 108 -2.25 -2.05 -7.33
C LEU A 108 -1.92 -0.63 -7.78
N VAL A 109 -0.77 -0.09 -7.39
CA VAL A 109 -0.41 1.29 -7.69
C VAL A 109 0.08 1.41 -9.15
N PRO A 110 -0.51 2.28 -9.99
CA PRO A 110 0.00 2.54 -11.33
C PRO A 110 1.41 3.16 -11.27
N PRO A 111 2.37 2.76 -12.13
CA PRO A 111 3.72 3.34 -12.14
C PRO A 111 3.75 4.86 -12.40
N THR A 112 2.71 5.38 -13.05
CA THR A 112 2.55 6.80 -13.39
C THR A 112 1.69 7.57 -12.39
N ALA A 113 1.42 7.00 -11.20
CA ALA A 113 0.59 7.66 -10.19
C ALA A 113 1.21 9.01 -9.76
N PRO A 114 0.44 10.11 -9.69
CA PRO A 114 0.99 11.45 -9.43
C PRO A 114 1.79 11.55 -8.12
N PHE A 115 1.35 10.87 -7.06
CA PHE A 115 2.01 10.87 -5.75
C PHE A 115 3.39 10.17 -5.74
N LEU A 116 3.75 9.42 -6.80
CA LEU A 116 5.09 8.85 -6.93
C LEU A 116 6.09 9.86 -7.48
N GLN A 117 5.64 10.89 -8.20
CA GLN A 117 6.51 11.78 -8.96
C GLN A 117 7.44 12.59 -8.05
N GLY A 118 8.75 12.40 -8.19
CA GLY A 118 9.75 13.10 -7.38
C GLY A 118 9.61 12.85 -5.87
N SER A 119 9.04 11.70 -5.49
CA SER A 119 8.82 11.32 -4.09
C SER A 119 10.04 10.64 -3.48
N ASP A 120 10.09 10.66 -2.15
CA ASP A 120 10.92 9.77 -1.34
C ASP A 120 10.12 8.49 -1.11
N LEU A 121 10.52 7.39 -1.76
CA LEU A 121 9.76 6.15 -1.77
C LEU A 121 10.16 5.27 -0.58
N LEU A 122 9.19 4.90 0.25
CA LEU A 122 9.31 3.87 1.28
C LEU A 122 8.73 2.56 0.73
N LEU A 123 9.60 1.58 0.46
CA LEU A 123 9.22 0.21 0.16
C LEU A 123 9.29 -0.64 1.44
N ALA A 124 8.14 -0.98 2.01
CA ALA A 124 8.05 -1.69 3.29
C ALA A 124 7.59 -3.14 3.13
N ALA A 125 8.18 -4.04 3.90
CA ALA A 125 7.64 -5.40 4.06
C ALA A 125 6.29 -5.36 4.79
N HIS A 126 5.35 -6.24 4.43
CA HIS A 126 4.02 -6.27 5.08
C HIS A 126 4.09 -6.30 6.61
N CYS A 127 4.96 -7.14 7.18
CA CYS A 127 5.10 -7.31 8.62
C CYS A 127 5.71 -6.09 9.32
N VAL A 128 6.48 -5.24 8.64
CA VAL A 128 7.11 -4.07 9.27
C VAL A 128 6.06 -3.06 9.71
N ALA A 129 5.05 -2.79 8.89
CA ALA A 129 3.99 -1.84 9.20
C ALA A 129 3.16 -2.24 10.43
N PHE A 130 3.12 -3.54 10.76
CA PHE A 130 2.41 -4.05 11.93
C PHE A 130 3.32 -4.28 13.14
N SER A 131 4.60 -4.60 12.92
CA SER A 131 5.54 -4.93 14.00
C SER A 131 6.19 -3.68 14.58
N TYR A 132 6.42 -2.65 13.77
CA TYR A 132 7.03 -1.41 14.22
C TYR A 132 5.97 -0.38 14.64
N SER A 133 5.78 -0.23 15.95
CA SER A 133 4.68 0.59 16.50
C SER A 133 4.68 2.06 16.04
N ASN A 134 5.86 2.64 15.81
CA ASN A 134 5.99 4.04 15.40
C ASN A 134 6.20 4.22 13.87
N PHE A 135 5.77 3.24 13.06
CA PHE A 135 5.93 3.22 11.60
C PHE A 135 5.50 4.51 10.92
N HIS A 136 4.35 5.06 11.30
CA HIS A 136 3.84 6.27 10.68
C HIS A 136 4.79 7.46 10.89
N GLN A 137 5.26 7.66 12.11
CA GLN A 137 6.04 8.85 12.46
C GLN A 137 7.50 8.76 12.01
N ASP A 138 8.13 7.59 12.12
CA ASP A 138 9.56 7.47 11.85
C ASP A 138 9.88 7.07 10.41
N LEU A 139 8.99 6.30 9.76
CA LEU A 139 9.24 5.76 8.42
C LEU A 139 8.32 6.39 7.37
N LEU A 140 7.01 6.44 7.62
CA LEU A 140 6.04 6.88 6.60
C LEU A 140 6.01 8.40 6.43
N LYS A 141 6.27 9.17 7.47
CA LYS A 141 6.18 10.63 7.45
C LYS A 141 7.05 11.22 6.35
N GLY A 142 6.43 11.95 5.42
CA GLY A 142 7.09 12.57 4.27
C GLY A 142 7.45 11.61 3.13
N HIS A 143 7.08 10.33 3.23
CA HIS A 143 7.36 9.31 2.21
C HIS A 143 6.09 8.84 1.50
N THR A 144 6.25 8.48 0.24
CA THR A 144 5.24 7.71 -0.51
C THR A 144 5.44 6.23 -0.19
N LEU A 145 4.36 5.49 0.11
CA LEU A 145 4.45 4.12 0.61
C LEU A 145 4.08 3.09 -0.45
N LEU A 146 4.95 2.11 -0.65
CA LEU A 146 4.60 0.86 -1.33
C LEU A 146 4.89 -0.33 -0.41
N ILE A 147 3.97 -1.29 -0.37
CA ILE A 147 4.08 -2.51 0.42
C ILE A 147 4.25 -3.71 -0.52
N ALA A 148 5.21 -4.58 -0.21
CA ALA A 148 5.43 -5.87 -0.88
C ALA A 148 6.12 -6.87 0.06
N CYS A 149 5.88 -8.18 -0.12
CA CYS A 149 6.61 -9.26 0.54
C CYS A 149 7.00 -10.31 -0.51
N PRO A 150 8.26 -10.33 -0.99
CA PRO A 150 8.66 -11.24 -2.05
C PRO A 150 8.61 -12.74 -1.67
N LYS A 151 8.43 -13.05 -0.39
CA LYS A 151 8.20 -14.42 0.07
C LYS A 151 6.75 -14.90 -0.13
N LEU A 152 5.80 -13.98 -0.06
CA LEU A 152 4.36 -14.27 -0.16
C LEU A 152 3.78 -13.89 -1.53
N ASP A 153 4.44 -12.97 -2.21
CA ASP A 153 4.03 -12.43 -3.50
C ASP A 153 4.84 -13.01 -4.66
N ASP A 154 4.45 -12.68 -5.89
CA ASP A 154 5.20 -12.98 -7.11
C ASP A 154 6.41 -12.03 -7.23
N PHE A 155 7.61 -12.59 -7.08
CA PHE A 155 8.87 -11.85 -7.14
C PHE A 155 9.09 -11.15 -8.48
N ASP A 156 8.88 -11.86 -9.59
CA ASP A 156 9.21 -11.35 -10.93
C ASP A 156 8.22 -10.25 -11.34
N ALA A 157 6.94 -10.43 -11.03
CA ALA A 157 5.91 -9.42 -11.28
C ALA A 157 6.18 -8.14 -10.48
N HIS A 158 6.57 -8.27 -9.20
CA HIS A 158 6.91 -7.12 -8.37
C HIS A 158 8.20 -6.43 -8.79
N LEU A 159 9.23 -7.19 -9.17
CA LEU A 159 10.46 -6.63 -9.71
C LEU A 159 10.16 -5.81 -10.97
N ALA A 160 9.42 -6.36 -11.92
CA ALA A 160 9.01 -5.66 -13.14
C ALA A 160 8.20 -4.39 -12.83
N LYS A 161 7.29 -4.46 -11.85
CA LYS A 161 6.48 -3.33 -11.41
C LYS A 161 7.34 -2.23 -10.78
N LEU A 162 8.26 -2.60 -9.89
CA LEU A 162 9.15 -1.65 -9.21
C LEU A 162 10.11 -0.98 -10.20
N ILE A 163 10.66 -1.73 -11.17
CA ILE A 163 11.44 -1.16 -12.28
C ILE A 163 10.61 -0.11 -13.02
N SER A 164 9.35 -0.41 -13.32
CA SER A 164 8.45 0.51 -14.02
C SER A 164 8.17 1.78 -13.22
N VAL A 165 7.96 1.66 -11.91
CA VAL A 165 7.81 2.79 -10.98
C VAL A 165 9.07 3.66 -11.00
N ILE A 166 10.26 3.08 -10.80
CA ILE A 166 11.52 3.85 -10.76
C ILE A 166 11.76 4.58 -12.10
N LYS A 167 11.47 3.95 -13.24
CA LYS A 167 11.61 4.56 -14.56
C LYS A 167 10.65 5.74 -14.78
N ALA A 168 9.40 5.61 -14.35
CA ALA A 168 8.35 6.59 -14.62
C ALA A 168 8.35 7.77 -13.64
N SER A 169 8.66 7.53 -12.37
CA SER A 169 8.37 8.48 -11.29
C SER A 169 9.52 9.43 -10.91
N ASN A 170 10.73 9.22 -11.44
CA ASN A 170 11.92 10.03 -11.14
C ASN A 170 12.12 10.26 -9.62
N LEU A 171 12.18 9.16 -8.87
CA LEU A 171 12.27 9.15 -7.41
C LEU A 171 13.51 9.89 -6.89
N LYS A 172 13.38 10.56 -5.74
CA LYS A 172 14.51 11.19 -5.05
C LYS A 172 15.35 10.16 -4.28
N SER A 173 14.67 9.27 -3.57
CA SER A 173 15.27 8.22 -2.77
C SER A 173 14.39 6.97 -2.72
N LEU A 174 15.01 5.83 -2.42
CA LEU A 174 14.35 4.57 -2.14
C LEU A 174 14.83 4.04 -0.78
N THR A 175 13.95 4.10 0.21
CA THR A 175 14.16 3.48 1.52
C THR A 175 13.45 2.14 1.55
N VAL A 176 14.17 1.07 1.90
CA VAL A 176 13.60 -0.27 2.12
C VAL A 176 13.52 -0.54 3.62
N ALA A 177 12.31 -0.80 4.11
CA ALA A 177 12.10 -1.22 5.49
C ALA A 177 11.77 -2.72 5.54
N ARG A 178 12.64 -3.51 6.17
CA ARG A 178 12.49 -4.97 6.29
C ARG A 178 12.63 -5.43 7.74
N MET A 179 12.14 -6.63 8.05
CA MET A 179 12.45 -7.27 9.33
C MET A 179 13.87 -7.86 9.32
N GLU A 180 14.47 -8.05 10.49
CA GLU A 180 15.80 -8.65 10.68
C GLU A 180 15.89 -10.10 10.14
N VAL A 181 14.75 -10.79 10.07
CA VAL A 181 14.67 -12.20 9.65
C VAL A 181 15.07 -12.42 8.18
N PRO A 182 15.69 -13.58 7.86
CA PRO A 182 16.25 -13.85 6.55
C PRO A 182 15.22 -13.83 5.41
N CYS A 183 13.95 -14.16 5.70
CA CYS A 183 12.89 -14.16 4.70
C CYS A 183 12.56 -12.77 4.14
N CYS A 184 12.95 -11.69 4.82
CA CYS A 184 12.75 -10.32 4.34
C CYS A 184 13.93 -9.75 3.53
N SER A 185 15.04 -10.50 3.41
CA SER A 185 16.21 -10.08 2.60
C SER A 185 15.89 -9.97 1.10
N GLY A 186 14.90 -10.73 0.62
CA GLY A 186 14.44 -10.66 -0.77
C GLY A 186 13.91 -9.29 -1.17
N LEU A 187 13.40 -8.48 -0.23
CA LEU A 187 12.89 -7.13 -0.51
C LEU A 187 14.04 -6.17 -0.84
N VAL A 188 15.14 -6.25 -0.10
CA VAL A 188 16.36 -5.48 -0.33
C VAL A 188 16.97 -5.86 -1.68
N HIS A 189 17.07 -7.16 -1.95
CA HIS A 189 17.57 -7.65 -3.24
C HIS A 189 16.73 -7.15 -4.42
N MET A 190 15.39 -7.27 -4.33
CA MET A 190 14.48 -6.79 -5.36
C MET A 190 14.62 -5.28 -5.60
N ALA A 191 14.77 -4.48 -4.55
CA ALA A 191 14.93 -3.03 -4.66
C ALA A 191 16.25 -2.62 -5.34
N GLN A 192 17.36 -3.23 -4.92
CA GLN A 192 18.68 -2.98 -5.53
C GLN A 192 18.71 -3.40 -7.01
N GLU A 193 18.11 -4.55 -7.32
CA GLU A 193 18.00 -5.04 -8.68
C GLU A 193 17.10 -4.14 -9.53
N ALA A 194 16.00 -3.64 -8.97
CA ALA A 194 15.12 -2.69 -9.66
C ALA A 194 15.82 -1.37 -9.98
N ILE A 195 16.61 -0.82 -9.04
CA ILE A 195 17.45 0.36 -9.30
C ILE A 195 18.42 0.07 -10.45
N ARG A 196 19.18 -1.03 -10.37
CA ARG A 196 20.16 -1.43 -11.38
C ARG A 196 19.53 -1.57 -12.78
N LEU A 197 18.41 -2.28 -12.89
CA LEU A 197 17.69 -2.53 -14.14
C LEU A 197 16.90 -1.32 -14.65
N SER A 198 16.56 -0.37 -13.77
CA SER A 198 15.90 0.87 -14.17
C SER A 198 16.83 1.80 -14.97
N GLY A 199 18.14 1.69 -14.74
CA GLY A 199 19.14 2.63 -15.28
C GLY A 199 19.07 4.03 -14.66
N LYS A 200 18.35 4.19 -13.54
CA LYS A 200 18.26 5.44 -12.78
C LYS A 200 19.24 5.41 -11.61
N ASP A 201 19.76 6.59 -11.28
CA ASP A 201 20.53 6.81 -10.06
C ASP A 201 19.57 7.25 -8.96
N VAL A 202 19.37 6.40 -7.95
CA VAL A 202 18.43 6.63 -6.84
C VAL A 202 19.14 6.34 -5.53
N ALA A 203 19.14 7.30 -4.61
CA ALA A 203 19.72 7.12 -3.29
C ALA A 203 19.03 5.96 -2.56
N PHE A 204 19.80 4.95 -2.13
CA PHE A 204 19.29 3.75 -1.50
C PHE A 204 19.58 3.75 0.01
N LYS A 205 18.57 3.41 0.82
CA LYS A 205 18.71 3.22 2.27
C LYS A 205 17.99 1.94 2.70
N GLU A 206 18.63 1.17 3.57
CA GLU A 206 18.01 0.02 4.24
C GLU A 206 17.70 0.39 5.70
N VAL A 207 16.53 -0.03 6.18
CA VAL A 207 16.11 0.03 7.58
C VAL A 207 15.72 -1.37 8.00
N VAL A 208 16.35 -1.86 9.07
CA VAL A 208 16.12 -3.19 9.62
C VAL A 208 15.33 -3.07 10.91
N VAL A 209 14.24 -3.84 11.02
CA VAL A 209 13.37 -3.88 12.20
C VAL A 209 13.50 -5.23 12.89
N GLY A 210 13.85 -5.23 14.16
CA GLY A 210 13.93 -6.42 15.01
C GLY A 210 12.56 -7.09 15.17
N VAL A 211 12.55 -8.38 15.51
CA VAL A 211 11.32 -9.15 15.76
C VAL A 211 10.53 -8.64 16.97
N ARG A 212 11.10 -7.76 17.79
CA ARG A 212 10.42 -7.10 18.91
C ARG A 212 10.00 -5.66 18.60
N GLY A 213 10.16 -5.21 17.35
CA GLY A 213 9.69 -3.90 16.90
C GLY A 213 10.62 -2.74 17.23
N GLU A 214 11.90 -2.99 17.39
CA GLU A 214 12.98 -1.99 17.46
C GLU A 214 13.64 -1.78 16.10
N ILE A 215 14.19 -0.59 15.83
CA ILE A 215 15.04 -0.37 14.65
C ILE A 215 16.47 -0.80 15.01
N GLU A 216 17.06 -1.66 14.18
CA GLU A 216 18.48 -1.99 14.28
C GLU A 216 19.31 -0.91 13.58
N SER A 217 20.21 -0.29 14.35
CA SER A 217 21.12 0.78 13.92
C SER A 217 22.35 0.26 13.19
#